data_AF-A0A0D6EUI1-F1
#
_entry.id   AF-A0A0D6EUI1-F1
#
_cell.length_a   1.000
_cell.length_b   1.000
_cell.length_c   1.000
_cell.angle_alpha   90.00
_cell.angle_beta   90.00
_cell.angle_gamma   90.00
#
_symmetry.space_group_name_H-M   'P 1'
#
loop_
_entity.id
_entity.type
_entity.pdbx_description
1 polymer ?
#
loop_
_entity_poly.entity_id
_entity_poly.type
_entity_poly.pdbx_seq_one_letter_code
_entity_poly.pdbx_strand_id
1 'polypeptide(L)'
;MSKQFKVLIFFMFALFLSAIVAGCSDKEKVVFTNIKQLNDKEFGIPTGTVADKLVLSVFPNAKFQYYNSVLDAAIAVKQGKVDAAAYDEPILRNIAAKNPGLTVLSEMITKDDYGFAVRLEDGDLKKTIDDVVKGLKTSGDYELMLKRWLPKEGQPKATPLIETGNNGSLRFGTSSVTEPFSFVDESQKVVGMDIEIASLVAKKLNKKLEIVNMEFGSLIPALASKKVDMIGACITITEERSKKVLFSSPYYTGGIAAIVKK
;
A
#
# COMPACT_ATOMS: atom_id res chain seq x y z
N MET A 1 13.89 -4.60 -76.65
CA MET A 1 13.81 -4.91 -75.21
C MET A 1 12.74 -5.99 -75.03
N SER A 2 13.17 -7.25 -74.92
CA SER A 2 12.30 -8.42 -75.04
C SER A 2 11.44 -8.64 -73.78
N LYS A 3 10.24 -9.20 -73.97
CA LYS A 3 9.25 -9.52 -72.91
C LYS A 3 9.85 -10.30 -71.73
N GLN A 4 10.97 -11.01 -71.91
CA GLN A 4 11.62 -11.75 -70.84
C GLN A 4 12.31 -10.87 -69.78
N PHE A 5 12.72 -9.64 -70.12
CA PHE A 5 13.38 -8.75 -69.16
C PHE A 5 12.41 -8.10 -68.17
N LYS A 6 11.13 -7.96 -68.54
CA LYS A 6 10.07 -7.44 -67.65
C LYS A 6 9.58 -8.47 -66.63
N VAL A 7 9.66 -9.77 -66.96
CA VAL A 7 9.24 -10.85 -66.05
C VAL A 7 10.27 -11.06 -64.92
N LEU A 8 11.56 -10.86 -65.21
CA LEU A 8 12.63 -11.04 -64.23
C LEU A 8 12.65 -9.95 -63.14
N ILE A 9 12.32 -8.70 -63.50
CA ILE A 9 12.24 -7.58 -62.54
C ILE A 9 11.00 -7.70 -61.64
N PHE A 10 9.90 -8.27 -62.15
CA PHE A 10 8.69 -8.49 -61.35
C PHE A 10 8.86 -9.64 -60.34
N PHE A 11 9.64 -10.67 -60.69
CA PHE A 11 9.97 -11.76 -59.76
C PHE A 11 10.98 -11.38 -58.68
N MET A 12 11.86 -10.39 -58.94
CA MET A 12 12.83 -9.92 -57.94
C MET A 12 12.21 -8.97 -56.91
N PHE A 13 11.04 -8.37 -57.20
CA PHE A 13 10.27 -7.58 -56.24
C PHE A 13 9.28 -8.43 -55.41
N ALA A 14 8.88 -9.61 -55.91
CA ALA A 14 8.00 -10.52 -55.18
C ALA A 14 8.71 -11.32 -54.06
N LEU A 15 10.04 -11.39 -54.08
CA LEU A 15 10.86 -12.10 -53.09
C LEU A 15 11.32 -11.24 -51.90
N PHE A 16 11.03 -9.93 -51.91
CA PHE A 16 11.32 -9.03 -50.78
C PHE A 16 10.09 -8.65 -49.96
N LEU A 17 8.93 -9.26 -50.24
CA LEU A 17 7.66 -8.96 -49.57
C LEU A 17 7.05 -10.15 -48.80
N SER A 18 7.86 -11.16 -48.45
CA SER A 18 7.42 -12.33 -47.68
C SER A 18 8.13 -12.48 -46.32
N ALA A 19 8.91 -11.49 -45.87
CA ALA A 19 9.70 -11.56 -44.64
C ALA A 19 9.28 -10.57 -43.53
N ILE A 20 7.99 -10.22 -43.41
CA ILE A 20 7.49 -9.37 -42.31
C ILE A 20 6.47 -10.09 -41.40
N VAL A 21 6.11 -11.35 -41.65
CA VAL A 21 5.18 -12.10 -40.79
C VAL A 21 5.94 -13.14 -39.95
N ALA A 22 6.89 -12.70 -39.14
CA ALA A 22 7.52 -13.53 -38.10
C ALA A 22 8.09 -12.64 -36.99
N GLY A 23 7.24 -11.84 -36.36
CA GLY A 23 7.67 -10.90 -35.32
C GLY A 23 6.64 -10.54 -34.26
N CYS A 24 5.37 -10.92 -34.44
CA CYS A 24 4.43 -10.96 -33.32
C CYS A 24 4.54 -12.35 -32.69
N SER A 25 5.59 -12.58 -31.90
CA SER A 25 5.42 -13.56 -30.83
C SER A 25 4.36 -12.95 -29.93
N ASP A 26 3.14 -13.48 -29.99
CA ASP A 26 2.20 -13.33 -28.89
C ASP A 26 2.92 -13.94 -27.68
N LYS A 27 3.73 -13.13 -26.98
CA LYS A 27 4.20 -13.48 -25.65
C LYS A 27 2.91 -13.72 -24.89
N GLU A 28 2.65 -14.98 -24.56
CA GLU A 28 1.51 -15.35 -23.72
C GLU A 28 1.43 -14.33 -22.60
N LYS A 29 0.25 -13.74 -22.42
CA LYS A 29 0.00 -12.82 -21.31
C LYS A 29 0.24 -13.61 -20.03
N VAL A 30 1.44 -13.48 -19.46
CA VAL A 30 1.78 -14.12 -18.19
C VAL A 30 0.92 -13.44 -17.12
N VAL A 31 -0.09 -14.16 -16.64
CA VAL A 31 -0.92 -13.72 -15.51
C VAL A 31 -0.34 -14.32 -14.25
N PHE A 32 0.15 -13.46 -13.37
CA PHE A 32 0.63 -13.85 -12.05
C PHE A 32 -0.55 -13.96 -11.08
N THR A 33 -0.69 -15.11 -10.43
CA THR A 33 -1.77 -15.39 -9.45
C THR A 33 -1.23 -15.65 -8.04
N ASN A 34 0.07 -15.90 -7.90
CA ASN A 34 0.73 -16.10 -6.61
C ASN A 34 2.22 -15.70 -6.68
N ILE A 35 2.81 -15.42 -5.52
CA ILE A 35 4.17 -14.85 -5.45
C ILE A 35 5.26 -15.82 -5.92
N LYS A 36 5.03 -17.14 -5.91
CA LYS A 36 6.05 -18.13 -6.34
C LYS A 36 6.37 -18.02 -7.83
N GLN A 37 5.45 -17.47 -8.62
CA GLN A 37 5.66 -17.20 -10.04
C GLN A 37 6.58 -15.99 -10.29
N LEU A 38 6.93 -15.25 -9.23
CA LEU A 38 7.83 -14.10 -9.28
C LEU A 38 9.32 -14.47 -9.09
N ASN A 39 9.64 -15.76 -8.98
CA ASN A 39 11.03 -16.22 -9.01
C ASN A 39 11.71 -15.80 -10.31
N ASP A 40 12.94 -15.29 -10.20
CA ASP A 40 13.78 -14.81 -11.30
C ASP A 40 13.15 -13.67 -12.14
N LYS A 41 12.12 -12.99 -11.60
CA LYS A 41 11.42 -11.88 -12.27
C LYS A 41 12.04 -10.53 -12.00
N GLU A 42 11.68 -9.57 -12.85
CA GLU A 42 12.09 -8.19 -12.74
C GLU A 42 11.03 -7.36 -12.00
N PHE A 43 11.48 -6.63 -10.98
CA PHE A 43 10.64 -5.81 -10.11
C PHE A 43 10.90 -4.33 -10.33
N GLY A 44 9.83 -3.55 -10.39
CA GLY A 44 9.88 -2.10 -10.20
C GLY A 44 9.94 -1.75 -8.72
N ILE A 45 10.95 -0.98 -8.31
CA ILE A 45 11.16 -0.56 -6.92
C ILE A 45 11.23 0.97 -6.83
N PRO A 46 10.49 1.63 -5.93
CA PRO A 46 10.67 3.05 -5.68
C PRO A 46 12.04 3.31 -5.04
N THR A 47 12.78 4.28 -5.56
CA THR A 47 14.11 4.67 -5.05
C THR A 47 14.05 5.10 -3.59
N GLY A 48 15.09 4.79 -2.81
CA GLY A 48 15.20 5.21 -1.41
C GLY A 48 14.41 4.34 -0.43
N THR A 49 13.83 3.24 -0.89
CA THR A 49 13.10 2.27 -0.06
C THR A 49 13.98 1.06 0.25
N VAL A 50 13.54 0.20 1.18
CA VAL A 50 14.19 -1.10 1.47
C VAL A 50 13.47 -2.28 0.80
N ALA A 51 12.52 -2.00 -0.09
CA ALA A 51 11.68 -3.03 -0.68
C ALA A 51 12.49 -4.03 -1.52
N ASP A 52 13.55 -3.58 -2.20
CA ASP A 52 14.51 -4.42 -2.91
C ASP A 52 15.15 -5.49 -2.02
N LYS A 53 15.64 -5.11 -0.84
CA LYS A 53 16.26 -6.03 0.13
C LYS A 53 15.25 -7.03 0.65
N LEU A 54 14.02 -6.60 0.90
CA LEU A 54 12.94 -7.46 1.35
C LEU A 54 12.49 -8.43 0.25
N VAL A 55 12.45 -7.99 -1.01
CA VAL A 55 12.24 -8.86 -2.18
C VAL A 55 13.36 -9.89 -2.29
N LEU A 56 14.64 -9.48 -2.19
CA LEU A 56 15.79 -10.40 -2.25
C LEU A 56 15.81 -11.44 -1.13
N SER A 57 15.22 -11.14 0.03
CA SER A 57 15.12 -12.09 1.14
C SER A 57 14.24 -13.31 0.81
N VAL A 58 13.35 -13.18 -0.18
CA VAL A 58 12.44 -14.24 -0.65
C VAL A 58 12.80 -14.71 -2.06
N PHE A 59 13.25 -13.80 -2.92
CA PHE A 59 13.62 -14.03 -4.31
C PHE A 59 15.07 -13.59 -4.57
N PRO A 60 16.06 -14.44 -4.23
CA PRO A 60 17.48 -14.06 -4.31
C PRO A 60 17.98 -13.67 -5.71
N ASN A 61 17.28 -14.11 -6.76
CA ASN A 61 17.61 -13.86 -8.16
C ASN A 61 16.76 -12.75 -8.80
N ALA A 62 15.94 -12.03 -8.00
CA ALA A 62 15.14 -10.93 -8.50
C ALA A 62 16.02 -9.84 -9.13
N LYS A 63 15.53 -9.25 -10.22
CA LYS A 63 16.15 -8.11 -10.89
C LYS A 63 15.36 -6.85 -10.59
N PHE A 64 15.98 -5.69 -10.66
CA PHE A 64 15.34 -4.43 -10.26
C PHE A 64 15.50 -3.34 -11.30
N GLN A 65 14.40 -2.64 -11.55
CA GLN A 65 14.40 -1.29 -12.12
C GLN A 65 13.87 -0.31 -11.08
N TYR A 66 14.53 0.83 -10.97
CA TYR A 66 14.21 1.82 -9.96
C TYR A 66 13.37 2.97 -10.54
N TYR A 67 12.40 3.42 -9.76
CA TYR A 67 11.43 4.44 -10.15
C TYR A 67 11.33 5.54 -9.10
N ASN A 68 10.95 6.75 -9.50
CA ASN A 68 10.86 7.89 -8.58
C ASN A 68 9.67 7.79 -7.61
N SER A 69 8.63 7.04 -7.98
CA SER A 69 7.44 6.85 -7.15
C SER A 69 6.87 5.44 -7.24
N VAL A 70 6.03 5.07 -6.27
CA VAL A 70 5.30 3.79 -6.25
C VAL A 70 4.34 3.69 -7.45
N LEU A 71 3.70 4.80 -7.81
CA LEU A 71 2.81 4.85 -8.96
C LEU A 71 3.59 4.60 -10.27
N ASP A 72 4.76 5.21 -10.44
CA ASP A 72 5.57 5.00 -11.64
C ASP A 72 5.99 3.54 -11.80
N ALA A 73 6.41 2.89 -10.70
CA ALA A 73 6.72 1.47 -10.69
C ALA A 73 5.51 0.61 -11.06
N ALA A 74 4.33 0.91 -10.51
CA ALA A 74 3.08 0.21 -10.85
C ALA A 74 2.66 0.43 -12.31
N ILE A 75 2.86 1.62 -12.87
CA ILE A 75 2.58 1.92 -14.28
C ILE A 75 3.56 1.17 -15.19
N ALA A 76 4.82 1.00 -14.78
CA ALA A 76 5.78 0.19 -15.52
C ALA A 76 5.34 -1.29 -15.63
N VAL A 77 4.74 -1.85 -14.57
CA VAL A 77 4.09 -3.18 -14.60
C VAL A 77 2.96 -3.21 -15.63
N LYS A 78 2.06 -2.21 -15.59
CA LYS A 78 0.93 -2.13 -16.53
C LYS A 78 1.39 -2.09 -17.99
N GLN A 79 2.51 -1.39 -18.24
CA GLN A 79 3.18 -1.26 -19.53
C GLN A 79 4.02 -2.49 -19.93
N GLY A 80 4.24 -3.44 -19.02
CA GLY A 80 5.05 -4.64 -19.26
C GLY A 80 6.56 -4.37 -19.32
N LYS A 81 7.04 -3.29 -18.69
CA LYS A 81 8.48 -2.97 -18.58
C LYS A 81 9.19 -3.79 -17.49
N VAL A 82 8.43 -4.18 -16.47
CA VAL A 82 8.81 -5.06 -15.36
C VAL A 82 7.64 -6.03 -15.10
N ASP A 83 7.92 -7.18 -14.50
CA ASP A 83 6.93 -8.22 -14.25
C ASP A 83 6.00 -7.87 -13.07
N ALA A 84 6.57 -7.26 -12.03
CA ALA A 84 5.88 -6.85 -10.81
C ALA A 84 6.47 -5.54 -10.28
N ALA A 85 5.77 -4.89 -9.36
CA ALA A 85 6.37 -3.85 -8.52
C ALA A 85 6.11 -4.21 -7.05
N ALA A 86 7.12 -4.02 -6.20
CA ALA A 86 7.04 -4.40 -4.80
C ALA A 86 7.11 -3.18 -3.88
N TYR A 87 6.14 -3.09 -2.99
CA TYR A 87 6.02 -2.01 -2.01
C TYR A 87 4.98 -2.38 -0.94
N ASP A 88 4.73 -1.49 0.01
CA ASP A 88 3.73 -1.65 1.05
C ASP A 88 2.35 -1.99 0.44
N GLU A 89 1.82 -3.14 0.84
CA GLU A 89 0.53 -3.68 0.41
C GLU A 89 -0.62 -2.67 0.38
N PRO A 90 -0.85 -1.84 1.41
CA PRO A 90 -1.97 -0.91 1.39
C PRO A 90 -1.86 0.16 0.30
N ILE A 91 -0.63 0.62 0.04
CA ILE A 91 -0.35 1.61 -1.01
C ILE A 91 -0.57 0.97 -2.38
N LEU A 92 -0.09 -0.26 -2.57
CA LEU A 92 -0.32 -1.00 -3.80
C LEU A 92 -1.80 -1.25 -4.05
N ARG A 93 -2.59 -1.54 -3.01
CA ARG A 93 -4.05 -1.70 -3.14
C ARG A 93 -4.74 -0.40 -3.53
N ASN A 94 -4.34 0.71 -2.93
CA ASN A 94 -4.86 2.03 -3.30
C ASN A 94 -4.54 2.37 -4.77
N ILE A 95 -3.32 2.08 -5.22
CA ILE A 95 -2.91 2.27 -6.61
C ILE A 95 -3.73 1.36 -7.55
N ALA A 96 -3.85 0.07 -7.23
CA ALA A 96 -4.59 -0.89 -8.06
C ALA A 96 -6.07 -0.48 -8.20
N ALA A 97 -6.71 -0.04 -7.11
CA ALA A 97 -8.10 0.41 -7.12
C ALA A 97 -8.33 1.60 -8.07
N LYS A 98 -7.35 2.50 -8.21
CA LYS A 98 -7.42 3.68 -9.08
C LYS A 98 -6.90 3.44 -10.50
N ASN A 99 -6.30 2.29 -10.77
CA ASN A 99 -5.63 1.98 -12.04
C ASN A 99 -6.10 0.64 -12.61
N PRO A 100 -7.18 0.64 -13.42
CA PRO A 100 -7.69 -0.58 -14.05
C PRO A 100 -6.61 -1.34 -14.81
N GLY A 101 -6.64 -2.67 -14.71
CA GLY A 101 -5.64 -3.56 -15.32
C GLY A 101 -4.44 -3.88 -14.42
N LEU A 102 -4.42 -3.38 -13.19
CA LEU A 102 -3.48 -3.79 -12.15
C LEU A 102 -4.22 -4.54 -11.03
N THR A 103 -3.52 -5.44 -10.35
CA THR A 103 -4.01 -6.14 -9.17
C THR A 103 -2.86 -6.42 -8.21
N VAL A 104 -3.15 -6.48 -6.91
CA VAL A 104 -2.18 -6.91 -5.89
C VAL A 104 -2.34 -8.40 -5.68
N LEU A 105 -1.23 -9.14 -5.58
CA LEU A 105 -1.26 -10.55 -5.21
C LEU A 105 -1.74 -10.72 -3.77
N SER A 106 -2.54 -11.75 -3.51
CA SER A 106 -3.11 -11.99 -2.18
C SER A 106 -2.07 -12.42 -1.13
N GLU A 107 -1.02 -13.11 -1.58
CA GLU A 107 0.13 -13.45 -0.74
C GLU A 107 1.14 -12.30 -0.78
N MET A 108 1.62 -11.89 0.40
CA MET A 108 2.63 -10.85 0.55
C MET A 108 4.03 -11.47 0.57
N ILE A 109 5.02 -10.73 0.09
CA ILE A 109 6.44 -11.09 0.10
C ILE A 109 6.95 -11.12 1.54
N THR A 110 6.67 -10.06 2.31
CA THR A 110 6.89 -10.03 3.75
C THR A 110 5.59 -9.72 4.46
N LYS A 111 5.51 -10.08 5.74
CA LYS A 111 4.35 -9.79 6.58
C LYS A 111 4.78 -8.91 7.73
N ASP A 112 4.01 -7.85 7.93
CA ASP A 112 4.20 -6.87 8.97
C ASP A 112 2.86 -6.56 9.63
N ASP A 113 2.89 -6.27 10.93
CA ASP A 113 1.70 -5.93 11.70
C ASP A 113 1.72 -4.45 12.07
N TYR A 114 0.61 -3.74 11.85
CA TYR A 114 0.47 -2.32 12.16
C TYR A 114 -0.35 -2.13 13.42
N GLY A 115 0.16 -1.28 14.31
CA GLY A 115 -0.43 -0.98 15.61
C GLY A 115 -0.51 0.51 15.89
N PHE A 116 -1.44 0.87 16.75
CA PHE A 116 -1.36 2.14 17.47
C PHE A 116 -0.36 2.00 18.61
N ALA A 117 0.23 3.10 19.05
CA ALA A 117 1.11 3.09 20.20
C ALA A 117 0.75 4.18 21.22
N VAL A 118 1.05 3.89 22.47
CA VAL A 118 0.93 4.80 23.61
C VAL A 118 2.23 4.77 24.41
N ARG A 119 2.36 5.61 25.44
CA ARG A 119 3.52 5.53 26.34
C ARG A 119 3.51 4.21 27.11
N LEU A 120 4.69 3.79 27.59
CA LEU A 120 4.84 2.53 28.31
C LEU A 120 3.97 2.47 29.57
N GLU A 121 3.71 3.61 30.21
CA GLU A 121 2.86 3.71 31.40
C GLU A 121 1.34 3.75 31.11
N ASP A 122 0.90 4.00 29.87
CA ASP A 122 -0.53 4.21 29.53
C ASP A 122 -1.29 2.91 29.22
N GLY A 123 -1.16 1.91 30.09
CA GLY A 123 -1.76 0.58 29.91
C GLY A 123 -3.28 0.60 29.70
N ASP A 124 -3.99 1.49 30.39
CA ASP A 124 -5.45 1.63 30.26
C ASP A 124 -5.87 2.18 28.89
N LEU A 125 -5.10 3.11 28.33
CA LEU A 125 -5.36 3.65 26.99
C LEU A 125 -5.08 2.57 25.94
N LYS A 126 -3.97 1.84 26.07
CA LYS A 126 -3.67 0.66 25.23
C LYS A 126 -4.81 -0.36 25.27
N LYS A 127 -5.30 -0.70 26.45
CA LYS A 127 -6.43 -1.63 26.63
C LYS A 127 -7.69 -1.10 25.94
N THR A 128 -7.95 0.20 26.04
CA THR A 128 -9.10 0.81 25.36
C THR A 128 -9.00 0.68 23.85
N ILE A 129 -7.81 0.91 23.28
CA ILE A 129 -7.54 0.73 21.85
C ILE A 129 -7.75 -0.74 21.46
N ASP A 130 -7.21 -1.69 22.24
CA ASP A 130 -7.40 -3.12 22.02
C ASP A 130 -8.88 -3.51 21.99
N ASP A 131 -9.66 -3.00 22.95
CA ASP A 131 -11.09 -3.28 23.04
C ASP A 131 -11.86 -2.71 21.82
N VAL A 132 -11.45 -1.55 21.28
CA VAL A 132 -12.03 -0.98 20.04
C VAL A 132 -11.68 -1.84 18.83
N VAL A 133 -10.40 -2.19 18.64
CA VAL A 133 -9.95 -3.03 17.52
C VAL A 133 -10.62 -4.39 17.57
N LYS A 134 -10.70 -5.01 18.74
CA LYS A 134 -11.42 -6.27 18.94
C LYS A 134 -12.90 -6.13 18.60
N GLY A 135 -13.55 -5.08 19.11
CA GLY A 135 -14.96 -4.79 18.84
C GLY A 135 -15.25 -4.73 17.34
N LEU A 136 -14.47 -3.93 16.60
CA LEU A 136 -14.57 -3.79 15.14
C LEU A 136 -14.48 -5.14 14.42
N LYS A 137 -13.51 -5.99 14.81
CA LYS A 137 -13.30 -7.30 14.19
C LYS A 137 -14.46 -8.27 14.50
N THR A 138 -15.03 -8.19 15.71
CA THR A 138 -16.13 -9.08 16.12
C THR A 138 -17.51 -8.69 15.60
N SER A 139 -17.77 -7.40 15.37
CA SER A 139 -19.08 -6.92 14.89
C SER A 139 -19.25 -7.02 13.37
N GLY A 140 -18.16 -7.18 12.63
CA GLY A 140 -18.13 -7.07 11.16
C GLY A 140 -17.93 -5.64 10.66
N ASP A 141 -17.89 -4.63 11.54
CA ASP A 141 -17.62 -3.24 11.17
C ASP A 141 -16.22 -3.06 10.59
N TYR A 142 -15.26 -3.89 10.98
CA TYR A 142 -13.92 -3.91 10.41
C TYR A 142 -13.96 -4.15 8.89
N GLU A 143 -14.80 -5.06 8.41
CA GLU A 143 -14.94 -5.33 6.97
C GLU A 143 -15.60 -4.18 6.22
N LEU A 144 -16.55 -3.49 6.87
CA LEU A 144 -17.16 -2.28 6.32
C LEU A 144 -16.12 -1.15 6.22
N MET A 145 -15.28 -1.01 7.25
CA MET A 145 -14.18 -0.06 7.28
C MET A 145 -13.14 -0.37 6.19
N LEU A 146 -12.75 -1.64 6.00
CA LEU A 146 -11.87 -2.05 4.91
C LEU A 146 -12.47 -1.75 3.54
N LYS A 147 -13.76 -2.03 3.31
CA LYS A 147 -14.43 -1.70 2.04
C LYS A 147 -14.51 -0.19 1.78
N ARG A 148 -14.51 0.62 2.85
CA ARG A 148 -14.54 2.08 2.78
C ARG A 148 -13.18 2.64 2.39
N TRP A 149 -12.14 2.24 3.10
CA TRP A 149 -10.79 2.80 2.97
C TRP A 149 -9.95 2.12 1.90
N LEU A 150 -10.13 0.81 1.72
CA LEU A 150 -9.42 0.00 0.74
C LEU A 150 -10.42 -0.65 -0.23
N PRO A 151 -11.17 0.15 -1.02
CA PRO A 151 -12.10 -0.38 -1.98
C PRO A 151 -11.35 -1.19 -3.05
N LYS A 152 -12.06 -2.12 -3.71
CA LYS A 152 -11.48 -2.87 -4.84
C LYS A 152 -11.21 -1.98 -6.06
N GLU A 153 -12.05 -0.96 -6.25
CA GLU A 153 -12.00 -0.01 -7.36
C GLU A 153 -12.41 1.37 -6.88
N GLY A 154 -11.78 2.41 -7.42
CA GLY A 154 -12.06 3.82 -7.13
C GLY A 154 -11.29 4.40 -5.94
N GLN A 155 -11.82 5.51 -5.43
CA GLN A 155 -11.25 6.27 -4.32
C GLN A 155 -11.76 5.74 -2.97
N PRO A 156 -10.99 5.88 -1.88
CA PRO A 156 -11.52 5.73 -0.52
C PRO A 156 -12.78 6.58 -0.35
N LYS A 157 -13.77 6.04 0.35
CA LYS A 157 -15.03 6.76 0.61
C LYS A 157 -14.88 7.72 1.78
N ALA A 158 -15.79 8.68 1.89
CA ALA A 158 -15.79 9.68 2.95
C ALA A 158 -15.75 9.06 4.37
N THR A 159 -15.01 9.69 5.27
CA THR A 159 -14.96 9.35 6.69
C THR A 159 -16.36 9.37 7.29
N PRO A 160 -16.79 8.34 8.03
CA PRO A 160 -18.04 8.42 8.77
C PRO A 160 -17.96 9.51 9.84
N LEU A 161 -19.04 10.25 10.03
CA LEU A 161 -19.15 11.18 11.15
C LEU A 161 -19.21 10.37 12.45
N ILE A 162 -18.17 10.48 13.26
CA ILE A 162 -18.10 9.87 14.59
C ILE A 162 -18.11 11.00 15.61
N GLU A 163 -19.25 11.18 16.27
CA GLU A 163 -19.35 12.12 17.38
C GLU A 163 -18.49 11.63 18.54
N THR A 164 -17.50 12.45 18.91
CA THR A 164 -16.63 12.24 20.07
C THR A 164 -17.18 13.00 21.28
N GLY A 165 -16.67 12.70 22.48
CA GLY A 165 -17.16 13.34 23.70
C GLY A 165 -16.59 14.73 23.95
N ASN A 166 -16.85 15.24 25.16
CA ASN A 166 -16.43 16.57 25.61
C ASN A 166 -15.72 16.55 26.98
N ASN A 167 -15.44 15.36 27.54
CA ASN A 167 -14.77 15.21 28.84
C ASN A 167 -13.24 15.31 28.72
N GLY A 168 -12.77 16.47 28.28
CA GLY A 168 -11.37 16.72 27.93
C GLY A 168 -10.97 16.16 26.56
N SER A 169 -9.67 16.18 26.28
CA SER A 169 -9.13 15.86 24.96
C SER A 169 -8.30 14.57 24.96
N LEU A 170 -8.35 13.85 23.85
CA LEU A 170 -7.45 12.78 23.47
C LEU A 170 -6.61 13.27 22.28
N ARG A 171 -5.33 13.53 22.51
CA ARG A 171 -4.43 14.04 21.47
C ARG A 171 -3.85 12.86 20.69
N PHE A 172 -4.21 12.77 19.43
CA PHE A 172 -3.76 11.71 18.53
C PHE A 172 -2.69 12.24 17.57
N GLY A 173 -1.48 11.70 17.66
CA GLY A 173 -0.40 12.01 16.73
C GLY A 173 -0.44 11.15 15.48
N THR A 174 -0.37 11.75 14.30
CA THR A 174 -0.31 11.04 13.02
C THR A 174 0.60 11.75 12.02
N SER A 175 0.90 11.07 10.91
CA SER A 175 1.58 11.61 9.72
C SER A 175 0.65 11.43 8.51
N SER A 176 0.10 12.53 8.01
CA SER A 176 -1.02 12.53 7.07
C SER A 176 -0.57 12.46 5.60
N VAL A 177 0.28 11.50 5.27
CA VAL A 177 0.90 11.34 3.94
C VAL A 177 0.65 9.95 3.32
N THR A 178 -0.11 9.09 4.00
CA THR A 178 -0.25 7.68 3.68
C THR A 178 -1.73 7.35 3.43
N GLU A 179 -2.21 7.61 2.22
CA GLU A 179 -3.56 7.22 1.81
C GLU A 179 -3.64 5.68 1.63
N PRO A 180 -4.65 4.98 2.20
CA PRO A 180 -5.89 5.49 2.80
C PRO A 180 -5.94 5.49 4.34
N PHE A 181 -4.80 5.45 5.02
CA PHE A 181 -4.72 5.28 6.49
C PHE A 181 -4.75 6.60 7.24
N SER A 182 -3.87 7.52 6.84
CA SER A 182 -3.78 8.88 7.39
C SER A 182 -3.34 9.79 6.26
N PHE A 183 -4.24 10.62 5.76
CA PHE A 183 -3.97 11.52 4.63
C PHE A 183 -4.84 12.76 4.69
N VAL A 184 -4.47 13.79 3.93
CA VAL A 184 -5.27 15.00 3.76
C VAL A 184 -6.18 14.80 2.56
N ASP A 185 -7.50 14.93 2.75
CA ASP A 185 -8.47 14.87 1.66
C ASP A 185 -8.59 16.19 0.88
N GLU A 186 -9.43 16.18 -0.16
CA GLU A 186 -9.73 17.38 -0.97
C GLU A 186 -10.30 18.54 -0.14
N SER A 187 -10.93 18.24 1.01
CA SER A 187 -11.45 19.24 1.95
C SER A 187 -10.40 19.78 2.93
N GLN A 188 -9.12 19.44 2.72
CA GLN A 188 -8.00 19.81 3.60
C GLN A 188 -8.13 19.27 5.03
N LYS A 189 -8.90 18.18 5.22
CA LYS A 189 -9.04 17.51 6.51
C LYS A 189 -8.17 16.28 6.56
N VAL A 190 -7.59 16.03 7.74
CA VAL A 190 -6.91 14.78 8.03
C VAL A 190 -7.94 13.68 8.23
N VAL A 191 -7.91 12.69 7.35
CA VAL A 191 -8.84 11.57 7.29
C VAL A 191 -8.10 10.24 7.10
N GLY A 192 -8.84 9.14 7.17
CA GLY A 192 -8.32 7.81 6.90
C GLY A 192 -8.72 6.78 7.94
N MET A 193 -8.34 5.53 7.70
CA MET A 193 -8.61 4.40 8.59
C MET A 193 -8.07 4.62 10.01
N ASP A 194 -6.89 5.24 10.16
CA ASP A 194 -6.31 5.51 11.48
C ASP A 194 -7.14 6.56 12.23
N ILE A 195 -7.66 7.56 11.51
CA ILE A 195 -8.50 8.64 12.07
C ILE A 195 -9.84 8.09 12.53
N GLU A 196 -10.41 7.17 11.75
CA GLU A 196 -11.65 6.49 12.12
C GLU A 196 -11.48 5.68 13.42
N ILE A 197 -10.42 4.87 13.52
CA ILE A 197 -10.13 4.11 14.74
C ILE A 197 -9.86 5.04 15.92
N ALA A 198 -9.05 6.10 15.75
CA ALA A 198 -8.78 7.08 16.80
C ALA A 198 -10.06 7.79 17.28
N SER A 199 -10.99 8.08 16.37
CA SER A 199 -12.30 8.66 16.70
C SER A 199 -13.16 7.70 17.52
N LEU A 200 -13.14 6.40 17.21
CA LEU A 200 -13.84 5.37 18.00
C LEU A 200 -13.24 5.22 19.40
N VAL A 201 -11.91 5.33 19.53
CA VAL A 201 -11.24 5.35 20.84
C VAL A 201 -11.65 6.58 21.65
N ALA A 202 -11.61 7.78 21.03
CA ALA A 202 -12.04 9.01 21.68
C ALA A 202 -13.51 8.95 22.13
N LYS A 203 -14.40 8.43 21.26
CA LYS A 203 -15.81 8.19 21.58
C LYS A 203 -15.98 7.26 22.77
N LYS A 204 -15.25 6.14 22.81
CA LYS A 204 -15.29 5.18 23.93
C LYS A 204 -14.85 5.80 25.26
N LEU A 205 -13.92 6.75 25.22
CA LEU A 205 -13.44 7.50 26.38
C LEU A 205 -14.30 8.71 26.75
N ASN A 206 -15.34 9.02 25.96
CA ASN A 206 -16.10 10.27 26.05
C ASN A 206 -15.20 11.53 25.98
N LYS A 207 -14.12 11.48 25.22
CA LYS A 207 -13.18 12.60 25.02
C LYS A 207 -13.33 13.19 23.63
N LYS A 208 -12.96 14.47 23.49
CA LYS A 208 -12.79 15.12 22.19
C LYS A 208 -11.53 14.60 21.52
N LEU A 209 -11.60 14.20 20.26
CA LEU A 209 -10.39 13.86 19.50
C LEU A 209 -9.68 15.14 19.03
N GLU A 210 -8.39 15.26 19.31
CA GLU A 210 -7.52 16.32 18.78
C GLU A 210 -6.44 15.68 17.90
N ILE A 211 -6.49 15.93 16.60
CA ILE A 211 -5.51 15.39 15.66
C ILE A 211 -4.30 16.31 15.60
N VAL A 212 -3.11 15.75 15.81
CA VAL A 212 -1.83 16.43 15.74
C VAL A 212 -1.03 15.83 14.60
N ASN A 213 -1.09 16.46 13.43
CA ASN A 213 -0.32 16.05 12.25
C ASN A 213 1.15 16.48 12.40
N MET A 214 2.10 15.56 12.17
CA MET A 214 3.54 15.80 12.27
C MET A 214 4.34 14.82 11.41
N GLU A 215 5.64 15.05 11.28
CA GLU A 215 6.56 14.11 10.63
C GLU A 215 6.57 12.74 11.34
N PHE A 216 6.53 11.64 10.57
CA PHE A 216 6.48 10.28 11.11
C PHE A 216 7.57 9.99 12.15
N GLY A 217 8.81 10.45 11.90
CA GLY A 217 9.94 10.29 12.82
C GLY A 217 9.76 10.97 14.18
N SER A 218 8.82 11.92 14.29
CA SER A 218 8.53 12.67 15.52
C SER A 218 7.47 12.01 16.41
N LEU A 219 6.78 10.97 15.94
CA LEU A 219 5.64 10.38 16.66
C LEU A 219 6.03 9.76 18.02
N ILE A 220 7.06 8.90 18.04
CA ILE A 220 7.55 8.28 19.29
C ILE A 220 8.10 9.35 20.25
N PRO A 221 8.96 10.30 19.82
CA PRO A 221 9.37 11.43 20.66
C PRO A 221 8.19 12.23 21.23
N ALA A 222 7.13 12.46 20.45
CA ALA A 222 5.95 13.19 20.88
C ALA A 222 5.14 12.45 21.97
N LEU A 223 5.11 11.12 21.95
CA LEU A 223 4.59 10.33 23.09
C LEU A 223 5.44 10.54 24.33
N ALA A 224 6.76 10.39 24.20
CA ALA A 224 7.70 10.51 25.33
C ALA A 224 7.66 11.90 25.98
N SER A 225 7.52 12.95 25.17
CA SER A 225 7.39 14.33 25.64
C SER A 225 5.96 14.70 26.08
N LYS A 226 5.02 13.76 26.08
CA LYS A 226 3.59 13.96 26.41
C LYS A 226 2.89 15.03 25.56
N LYS A 227 3.37 15.27 24.33
CA LYS A 227 2.73 16.17 23.35
C LYS A 227 1.45 15.55 22.79
N VAL A 228 1.42 14.23 22.66
CA VAL A 228 0.26 13.44 22.25
C VAL A 228 0.04 12.28 23.22
N ASP A 229 -1.15 11.70 23.23
CA ASP A 229 -1.56 10.62 24.14
C ASP A 229 -1.50 9.24 23.47
N MET A 230 -1.78 9.19 22.17
CA MET A 230 -1.65 8.00 21.34
C MET A 230 -1.16 8.39 19.94
N ILE A 231 -0.52 7.45 19.23
CA ILE A 231 -0.07 7.64 17.84
C ILE A 231 -0.53 6.51 16.94
N GLY A 232 -0.70 6.82 15.67
CA GLY A 232 -1.08 5.88 14.60
C GLY A 232 -0.82 6.52 13.25
N ALA A 233 -0.17 5.76 12.35
CA ALA A 233 0.23 6.19 11.01
C ALA A 233 0.79 4.97 10.24
N CYS A 234 0.06 3.85 10.21
CA CYS A 234 0.58 2.53 9.74
C CYS A 234 1.89 2.11 10.44
N ILE A 235 2.00 2.30 11.75
CA ILE A 235 3.27 2.04 12.45
C ILE A 235 3.47 0.53 12.56
N THR A 236 4.47 0.02 11.84
CA THR A 236 4.95 -1.36 12.01
C THR A 236 5.37 -1.62 13.44
N ILE A 237 4.80 -2.68 14.03
CA ILE A 237 5.17 -3.21 15.34
C ILE A 237 6.52 -3.92 15.17
N THR A 238 7.56 -3.37 15.79
CA THR A 238 8.91 -3.96 15.78
C THR A 238 9.41 -4.10 17.21
N GLU A 239 10.32 -5.04 17.44
CA GLU A 239 10.96 -5.21 18.74
C GLU A 239 11.65 -3.91 19.19
N GLU A 240 12.34 -3.23 18.27
CA GLU A 240 13.06 -1.97 18.56
C GLU A 240 12.11 -0.85 19.01
N ARG A 241 10.97 -0.68 18.34
CA ARG A 241 9.97 0.32 18.73
C ARG A 241 9.26 -0.09 20.03
N SER A 242 9.01 -1.37 20.23
CA SER A 242 8.33 -1.89 21.43
C SER A 242 9.15 -1.70 22.72
N LYS A 243 10.46 -1.48 22.62
CA LYS A 243 11.30 -1.04 23.75
C LYS A 243 11.03 0.41 24.19
N LYS A 244 10.40 1.22 23.34
CA LYS A 244 10.19 2.66 23.53
C LYS A 244 8.73 3.02 23.78
N VAL A 245 7.79 2.22 23.27
CA VAL A 245 6.34 2.48 23.34
C VAL A 245 5.55 1.19 23.53
N LEU A 246 4.33 1.31 24.03
CA LEU A 246 3.41 0.19 24.19
C LEU A 246 2.45 0.11 23.00
N PHE A 247 2.55 -0.95 22.21
CA PHE A 247 1.68 -1.16 21.05
C PHE A 247 0.32 -1.75 21.43
N SER A 248 -0.72 -1.34 20.71
CA SER A 248 -1.99 -2.05 20.64
C SER A 248 -1.80 -3.42 19.97
N SER A 249 -2.82 -4.25 20.07
CA SER A 249 -3.05 -5.38 19.18
C SER A 249 -3.08 -4.87 17.74
N PRO A 250 -2.62 -5.67 16.77
CA PRO A 250 -2.56 -5.23 15.38
C PRO A 250 -3.95 -4.96 14.84
N TYR A 251 -4.15 -3.75 14.30
CA TYR A 251 -5.40 -3.38 13.65
C TYR A 251 -5.39 -3.71 12.16
N TYR A 252 -4.21 -3.82 11.55
CA TYR A 252 -4.01 -4.18 10.15
C TYR A 252 -2.78 -5.07 10.02
N THR A 253 -2.84 -6.09 9.17
CA THR A 253 -1.67 -6.89 8.78
C THR A 253 -1.35 -6.57 7.32
N GLY A 254 -0.17 -6.00 7.10
CA GLY A 254 0.35 -5.62 5.79
C GLY A 254 1.73 -6.24 5.58
N GLY A 255 2.62 -5.45 4.97
CA GLY A 255 3.97 -5.84 4.59
C GLY A 255 4.24 -5.53 3.13
N ILE A 256 5.36 -6.04 2.61
CA ILE A 256 5.70 -5.86 1.20
C ILE A 256 4.86 -6.84 0.37
N ALA A 257 4.05 -6.31 -0.54
CA ALA A 257 3.32 -7.09 -1.53
C ALA A 257 3.84 -6.85 -2.94
N ALA A 258 3.30 -7.58 -3.90
CA ALA A 258 3.56 -7.39 -5.31
C ALA A 258 2.29 -6.92 -6.04
N ILE A 259 2.38 -5.81 -6.76
CA ILE A 259 1.38 -5.41 -7.75
C ILE A 259 1.81 -5.96 -9.11
N VAL A 260 0.86 -6.58 -9.80
CA VAL A 260 1.03 -7.24 -11.10
C VAL A 260 -0.04 -6.76 -12.08
N LYS A 261 0.20 -7.02 -13.36
CA LYS A 261 -0.84 -6.82 -14.39
C LYS A 261 -1.94 -7.86 -14.19
N LYS A 262 -3.20 -7.42 -14.31
CA LYS A 262 -4.39 -8.28 -14.25
C LYS A 262 -4.55 -9.12 -15.52
#